data_AF-A0A2Z5FZZ8-F1
#
_entry.id   AF-A0A2Z5FZZ8-F1
#
_cell.length_a   1.000
_cell.length_b   1.000
_cell.length_c   1.000
_cell.angle_alpha   90.00
_cell.angle_beta   90.00
_cell.angle_gamma   90.00
#
_symmetry.space_group_name_H-M   'P 1'
#
loop_
_entity.id
_entity.type
_entity.pdbx_description
1 polymer ?
#
loop_
_entity_poly.entity_id
_entity_poly.type
_entity_poly.pdbx_seq_one_letter_code
_entity_poly.pdbx_strand_id
1 'polypeptide(L)'
;MTVSADEFLRRFLIHVLPKGLVRIRHFGLFANRKRSASLLRCRLLLNAAAASPQPAPAAQIKCPLCSELMLVIERFSSLLSAPPSTAPIKSRLDSS
;
A
#
# COMPACT_ATOMS: atom_id res chain seq x y z
N MET A 1 -12.53 18.54 21.85
CA MET A 1 -13.38 17.44 21.36
C MET A 1 -13.56 16.43 22.49
N THR A 2 -14.55 16.68 23.35
CA THR A 2 -14.95 15.75 24.40
C THR A 2 -15.89 14.72 23.80
N VAL A 3 -15.51 13.44 23.88
CA VAL A 3 -16.32 12.33 23.39
C VAL A 3 -17.10 11.76 24.58
N SER A 4 -18.34 11.32 24.37
CA SER A 4 -19.14 10.65 25.41
C SER A 4 -18.45 9.36 25.89
N ALA A 5 -18.74 8.95 27.12
CA ALA A 5 -18.10 7.80 27.75
C ALA A 5 -18.36 6.48 26.99
N ASP A 6 -19.58 6.33 26.46
CA ASP A 6 -20.00 5.23 25.58
C ASP A 6 -19.16 5.14 24.30
N GLU A 7 -18.98 6.26 23.60
CA GLU A 7 -18.22 6.31 22.36
C GLU A 7 -16.70 6.16 22.60
N PHE A 8 -16.18 6.63 23.74
CA PHE A 8 -14.82 6.33 24.17
C PHE A 8 -14.62 4.82 24.39
N LEU A 9 -15.51 4.18 25.14
CA LEU A 9 -15.41 2.75 25.45
C LEU A 9 -15.52 1.91 24.17
N ARG A 10 -16.42 2.27 23.25
CA ARG A 10 -16.58 1.61 21.96
C ARG A 10 -15.30 1.66 21.13
N ARG A 11 -14.67 2.84 21.00
CA ARG A 11 -13.42 3.00 20.26
C ARG A 11 -12.27 2.25 20.93
N PHE A 12 -12.18 2.32 22.25
CA PHE A 12 -11.14 1.64 23.03
C PHE A 12 -11.22 0.12 22.84
N LEU A 13 -12.40 -0.47 22.93
CA LEU A 13 -12.59 -1.92 22.83
C LEU A 13 -12.36 -2.48 21.42
N ILE A 14 -12.51 -1.68 20.35
CA ILE A 14 -12.13 -2.08 18.97
C ILE A 14 -10.62 -2.32 18.85
N HIS A 15 -9.81 -1.64 19.65
CA HIS A 15 -8.35 -1.77 19.61
C HIS A 15 -7.79 -2.87 20.51
N VAL A 16 -8.58 -3.37 21.47
CA VAL A 16 -8.18 -4.42 22.39
C VAL A 16 -8.53 -5.79 21.79
N LEU A 17 -7.52 -6.65 21.67
CA LEU A 17 -7.73 -8.02 21.21
C LEU A 17 -8.53 -8.80 22.29
N PRO A 18 -9.68 -9.41 21.95
CA PRO A 18 -10.44 -10.23 22.89
C PRO A 18 -9.60 -11.36 23.49
N LYS A 19 -9.86 -11.69 24.76
CA LYS A 19 -9.22 -12.84 25.41
C LYS A 19 -9.49 -14.13 24.62
N GLY A 20 -8.47 -14.95 24.44
CA GLY A 20 -8.55 -16.19 23.64
C GLY A 20 -8.27 -16.02 22.15
N LEU A 21 -8.16 -14.78 21.65
CA LEU A 21 -7.68 -14.51 20.30
C LEU A 21 -6.19 -14.18 20.32
N VAL A 22 -5.47 -14.73 19.35
CA VAL A 22 -4.05 -14.44 19.11
C VAL A 22 -3.91 -13.46 17.96
N ARG A 23 -3.00 -12.48 18.12
CA ARG A 23 -2.70 -11.53 17.05
C ARG A 23 -2.03 -12.30 15.91
N ILE A 24 -2.73 -12.45 14.78
CA ILE A 24 -2.18 -13.12 13.61
C ILE A 24 -0.99 -12.31 13.11
N ARG A 25 0.20 -12.91 13.17
CA ARG A 25 1.39 -12.39 12.51
C ARG A 25 1.51 -13.11 11.18
N HIS A 26 1.45 -12.38 10.07
CA HIS A 26 1.69 -12.96 8.77
C HIS A 26 3.18 -13.33 8.65
N PHE A 27 3.47 -14.62 8.55
CA PHE A 27 4.79 -15.15 8.24
C PHE A 27 4.80 -15.73 6.82
N GLY A 28 5.98 -15.87 6.22
CA GLY A 28 6.13 -16.41 4.87
C GLY A 28 5.88 -15.38 3.75
N LEU A 29 5.32 -15.83 2.63
CA LEU A 29 5.23 -15.09 1.37
C LEU A 29 4.51 -13.73 1.49
N PHE A 30 3.47 -13.66 2.33
CA PHE A 30 2.64 -12.46 2.53
C PHE A 30 3.06 -11.60 3.73
N ALA A 31 4.14 -11.96 4.43
CA ALA A 31 4.68 -11.13 5.50
C ALA A 31 5.10 -9.76 4.95
N ASN A 32 4.59 -8.66 5.51
CA ASN A 32 4.75 -7.31 4.95
C ASN A 32 6.23 -6.98 4.60
N ARG A 33 7.17 -7.32 5.49
CA ARG A 33 8.61 -7.09 5.30
C ARG A 33 9.19 -7.74 4.03
N LYS A 34 8.66 -8.90 3.61
CA LYS A 34 9.16 -9.65 2.44
C LYS A 34 8.15 -9.66 1.28
N ARG A 35 6.94 -9.17 1.49
CA ARG A 35 5.81 -9.30 0.56
C ARG A 35 6.16 -8.81 -0.84
N SER A 36 6.76 -7.63 -0.98
CA SER A 36 7.13 -7.07 -2.29
C SER A 36 8.13 -7.97 -3.04
N ALA A 37 9.26 -8.29 -2.41
CA ALA A 37 10.31 -9.12 -2.99
C ALA A 37 9.82 -10.55 -3.31
N SER A 38 9.06 -11.15 -2.39
CA SER A 38 8.47 -12.47 -2.55
C SER A 38 7.45 -12.52 -3.70
N LEU A 39 6.58 -11.51 -3.82
CA LEU A 39 5.61 -11.44 -4.92
C LEU A 39 6.29 -11.22 -6.27
N LEU A 40 7.31 -10.37 -6.34
CA LEU A 40 8.10 -10.19 -7.55
C LEU A 40 8.75 -11.52 -7.98
N ARG A 41 9.34 -12.26 -7.04
CA ARG A 41 9.93 -13.56 -7.34
C ARG A 41 8.91 -14.57 -7.87
N CYS A 42 7.71 -14.63 -7.27
CA CYS A 42 6.64 -15.48 -7.77
C CYS A 42 6.22 -15.10 -9.21
N ARG A 43 6.07 -13.81 -9.51
CA ARG A 43 5.71 -13.35 -10.86
C ARG A 43 6.76 -13.75 -11.91
N LEU A 44 8.04 -13.60 -11.57
CA LEU A 44 9.16 -14.02 -12.43
C LEU A 44 9.12 -15.53 -12.70
N LEU A 45 8.92 -16.35 -11.66
CA LEU A 45 8.85 -17.81 -11.80
C LEU A 45 7.62 -18.27 -12.59
N LEU A 46 6.51 -17.56 -12.46
CA LEU A 46 5.26 -17.88 -13.16
C LEU A 46 5.24 -17.34 -14.61
N ASN A 47 6.30 -16.66 -15.08
CA ASN A 47 6.31 -15.91 -16.34
C ASN A 47 5.08 -14.99 -16.49
N ALA A 48 4.53 -14.54 -15.36
CA ALA A 48 3.38 -13.65 -15.36
C ALA A 48 3.88 -12.25 -15.70
N ALA A 49 3.46 -11.72 -16.86
CA ALA A 49 3.67 -10.32 -17.18
C ALA A 49 3.17 -9.47 -16.00
N ALA A 50 3.99 -8.53 -15.54
CA ALA A 50 3.57 -7.59 -14.52
C ALA A 50 2.27 -6.95 -15.02
N ALA A 51 1.16 -7.16 -14.31
CA ALA A 51 -0.09 -6.49 -14.62
C ALA A 51 0.24 -5.01 -14.78
N SER A 52 -0.09 -4.44 -15.95
CA SER A 52 0.12 -3.01 -16.15
C SER A 52 -0.56 -2.29 -14.98
N PRO A 53 0.05 -1.24 -14.43
CA PRO A 53 -0.62 -0.42 -13.44
C PRO A 53 -1.86 0.17 -14.12
N GLN A 54 -2.97 -0.56 -14.06
CA GLN A 54 -4.26 -0.02 -14.38
C GLN A 54 -4.46 1.11 -13.38
N PRO A 55 -4.69 2.35 -13.83
CA PRO A 55 -5.03 3.43 -12.93
C PRO A 55 -6.24 2.96 -12.16
N ALA A 56 -6.03 2.61 -10.88
CA ALA A 56 -7.14 2.29 -10.00
C ALA A 56 -8.09 3.49 -10.08
N PRO A 57 -9.39 3.29 -10.31
CA PRO A 57 -10.32 4.39 -10.38
C PRO A 57 -10.09 5.23 -9.13
N ALA A 58 -9.78 6.51 -9.33
CA ALA A 58 -9.54 7.42 -8.22
C ALA A 58 -10.76 7.34 -7.33
N ALA A 59 -10.63 6.65 -6.19
CA ALA A 59 -11.72 6.48 -5.27
C ALA A 59 -12.17 7.88 -4.87
N GLN A 60 -13.37 8.28 -5.31
CA GLN A 60 -13.94 9.58 -4.99
C GLN A 60 -14.31 9.53 -3.51
N ILE A 61 -13.38 9.95 -2.65
CA ILE A 61 -13.59 10.00 -1.21
C ILE A 61 -14.62 11.09 -0.95
N LYS A 62 -15.75 10.71 -0.34
CA LYS A 62 -16.81 11.65 0.06
C LYS A 62 -16.72 11.93 1.55
N CYS A 63 -17.03 13.16 1.96
CA CYS A 63 -17.12 13.55 3.36
C CYS A 63 -18.29 12.82 4.04
N PRO A 64 -18.09 12.14 5.18
CA PRO A 64 -19.17 11.40 5.86
C PRO A 64 -20.24 12.32 6.50
N LEU A 65 -19.99 13.63 6.59
CA LEU A 65 -20.90 14.59 7.23
C LEU A 65 -21.75 15.37 6.22
N CYS A 66 -21.16 15.81 5.11
CA CYS A 66 -21.84 16.62 4.09
C CYS A 66 -21.92 15.95 2.71
N SER A 67 -21.36 14.74 2.55
CA SER A 67 -21.32 13.99 1.28
C SER A 67 -20.57 14.64 0.11
N GLU A 68 -19.93 15.80 0.35
CA GLU A 68 -19.11 16.50 -0.63
C GLU A 68 -17.79 15.80 -0.94
N LEU A 69 -17.24 16.09 -2.11
CA LEU A 69 -15.97 15.53 -2.57
C LEU A 69 -14.81 16.02 -1.71
N MET A 70 -14.02 15.10 -1.17
CA MET A 70 -12.78 15.42 -0.48
C MET A 70 -11.64 15.59 -1.49
N LEU A 71 -10.99 16.75 -1.45
CA LEU A 71 -9.77 17.02 -2.21
C LEU A 71 -8.57 16.39 -1.48
N VAL A 72 -7.83 15.52 -2.18
CA VAL A 72 -6.59 14.96 -1.66
C VAL A 72 -5.47 15.98 -1.88
N ILE A 73 -5.05 16.67 -0.81
CA ILE A 73 -3.99 17.68 -0.86
C ILE A 73 -2.62 17.02 -1.01
N GLU A 74 -2.37 15.96 -0.23
CA GLU A 74 -1.10 15.24 -0.25
C GLU A 74 -1.31 13.77 0.11
N ARG A 75 -0.58 12.87 -0.56
CA ARG A 75 -0.53 11.44 -0.20
C ARG A 75 0.84 11.14 0.38
N PHE A 76 0.89 10.93 1.69
CA PHE A 76 2.09 10.43 2.34
C PHE A 76 2.25 8.94 2.01
N SER A 77 3.00 8.66 0.93
CA SER A 77 3.47 7.31 0.64
C SER A 77 4.45 6.89 1.74
N SER A 78 4.22 5.76 2.39
CA SER A 78 5.17 5.19 3.35
C SER A 78 6.36 4.50 2.68
N LEU A 79 6.51 4.58 1.35
CA LEU A 79 7.58 3.92 0.61
C LEU A 79 8.20 4.86 -0.44
N LEU A 80 9.35 5.45 -0.10
CA LEU A 80 10.44 5.54 -1.08
C LEU A 80 10.88 4.09 -1.37
N SER A 81 10.42 3.52 -2.47
CA SER A 81 11.18 2.49 -3.17
C SER A 81 10.64 2.29 -4.59
N ALA A 82 11.05 3.17 -5.49
CA ALA A 82 11.25 2.82 -6.89
C ALA A 82 12.66 3.31 -7.25
N PRO A 83 13.62 2.43 -7.57
CA PRO A 83 14.86 2.90 -8.16
C PRO A 83 14.53 3.51 -9.54
N PRO A 84 15.22 4.59 -9.96
CA PRO A 84 15.14 5.04 -11.34
C PRO A 84 15.64 3.92 -12.25
N SER A 85 14.77 3.48 -13.15
CA SER A 85 15.14 2.64 -14.30
C SER A 85 15.93 3.51 -15.28
N THR A 86 17.22 3.67 -15.06
CA THR A 86 18.14 4.18 -16.08
C THR A 86 18.73 3.00 -16.84
N ALA A 87 18.16 2.73 -18.01
CA ALA A 87 18.77 1.84 -19.00
C ALA A 87 20.14 2.42 -19.44
N PRO A 88 21.13 1.58 -19.77
CA PRO A 88 22.42 2.06 -20.24
C PRO A 88 22.26 2.69 -21.62
N ILE A 89 22.67 3.96 -21.75
CA ILE A 89 22.80 4.64 -23.04
C ILE A 89 23.94 3.95 -23.80
N LYS A 90 23.60 3.25 -24.88
CA LYS A 90 24.59 2.75 -25.85
C LYS A 90 24.93 3.89 -26.80
N SER A 91 25.94 4.70 -26.49
CA SER A 91 26.55 5.59 -27.49
C SER A 91 27.49 4.77 -28.37
N ARG A 92 26.95 4.25 -29.47
CA ARG A 92 27.71 3.74 -30.60
C ARG A 92 27.83 4.88 -31.59
N LEU A 93 29.03 5.40 -31.81
CA LEU A 93 29.39 5.97 -33.11
C LEU A 93 30.91 5.91 -33.30
N ASP A 94 31.27 5.13 -34.32
CA ASP A 94 32.61 4.87 -34.83
C ASP A 94 33.20 6.11 -35.54
N SER A 95 34.52 6.19 -35.50
CA SER A 95 35.48 6.64 -36.53
C SER A 95 35.10 7.66 -37.61
N SER A 96 35.85 8.77 -37.63
CA SER A 96 36.65 9.26 -38.77
C SER A 96 37.77 10.18 -38.28
#